data_AF-A0A3B5N0A0-F1
#
_entry.id   AF-A0A3B5N0A0-F1
#
_cell.length_a   1.000
_cell.length_b   1.000
_cell.length_c   1.000
_cell.angle_alpha   90.00
_cell.angle_beta   90.00
_cell.angle_gamma   90.00
#
_symmetry.space_group_name_H-M   'P 1'
#
loop_
_entity.id
_entity.type
_entity.pdbx_description
1 polymer ?
#
loop_
_entity_poly.entity_id
_entity_poly.type
_entity_poly.pdbx_seq_one_letter_code
_entity_poly.pdbx_strand_id
1 'polypeptide(L)'
;MFLHSTGGECAYILKSLPLFSSITVQMNCFSRRFRRTAPTSGSSKSELVPFRTPRINGWSWPPQPLQVVGWVVYIYLAVVSFGIFIPLLPRPWNAMSYISGISFLLHFFTNIATVTIDPADATVRAKKNYSSPLPLFDKAKQAHVIQDLHCYLCDVNVGPRVKHCGICNKCVEGFDHHCKWLNTCVGQRNYWFFFVALISAILAVFMLTIVILFIFVQHYLDPHILRTAPQFASEFDIFLLGNTTWLVFLPLAPVETSSAGLLTLAFITVLVCVVCMLLFCHLLGFHLYLCKRNTESKSASTCSSKSYTRSQEVWALFFC
;
A
#
# COMPACT_ATOMS: atom_id res chain seq x y z
N MET A 1 -19.53 -19.24 57.24
CA MET A 1 -20.77 -19.71 57.91
C MET A 1 -21.96 -19.15 57.13
N PHE A 2 -23.12 -19.81 57.18
CA PHE A 2 -24.44 -19.34 56.71
C PHE A 2 -24.73 -17.86 57.12
N LEU A 3 -25.54 -17.02 56.44
CA LEU A 3 -26.60 -17.12 55.40
C LEU A 3 -26.41 -15.98 54.34
N HIS A 4 -26.93 -15.92 53.10
CA HIS A 4 -28.17 -16.35 52.38
C HIS A 4 -29.25 -15.24 52.26
N SER A 5 -29.92 -15.14 51.09
CA SER A 5 -31.05 -14.23 50.73
C SER A 5 -30.72 -12.72 50.67
N THR A 6 -31.38 -11.84 49.90
CA THR A 6 -32.39 -11.89 48.80
C THR A 6 -32.29 -10.53 48.04
N GLY A 7 -32.78 -10.30 46.83
CA GLY A 7 -33.60 -11.13 45.93
C GLY A 7 -34.82 -10.36 45.41
N GLY A 8 -34.74 -9.82 44.18
CA GLY A 8 -35.84 -9.16 43.45
C GLY A 8 -36.22 -7.73 43.90
N GLU A 9 -37.08 -7.00 43.19
CA GLU A 9 -37.33 -6.97 41.74
C GLU A 9 -38.17 -5.73 41.37
N CYS A 10 -38.24 -5.38 40.06
CA CYS A 10 -39.17 -4.43 39.43
C CYS A 10 -39.16 -2.94 39.90
N ALA A 11 -39.57 -1.94 39.12
CA ALA A 11 -39.60 -1.63 37.67
C ALA A 11 -40.55 -0.41 37.50
N TYR A 12 -40.55 0.20 36.31
CA TYR A 12 -41.50 1.23 35.84
C TYR A 12 -41.46 2.60 36.52
N ILE A 13 -41.10 3.62 35.74
CA ILE A 13 -42.08 4.55 35.13
C ILE A 13 -41.53 4.95 33.75
N LEU A 14 -42.40 4.96 32.72
CA LEU A 14 -42.01 5.27 31.35
C LEU A 14 -43.19 5.96 30.63
N LYS A 15 -43.02 7.26 30.34
CA LYS A 15 -43.92 8.09 29.50
C LYS A 15 -43.02 9.08 28.72
N SER A 16 -42.70 8.79 27.46
CA SER A 16 -43.45 9.17 26.24
C SER A 16 -43.11 10.61 25.79
N LEU A 17 -42.18 10.81 24.84
CA LEU A 17 -42.35 10.67 23.36
C LEU A 17 -43.15 11.84 22.73
N PRO A 18 -42.92 12.23 21.45
CA PRO A 18 -41.86 11.87 20.49
C PRO A 18 -40.95 13.14 20.22
N LEU A 19 -40.26 13.43 19.11
CA LEU A 19 -39.99 12.78 17.81
C LEU A 19 -38.68 13.31 17.19
N PHE A 20 -37.74 12.45 16.76
CA PHE A 20 -37.04 12.48 15.45
C PHE A 20 -36.05 11.29 15.37
N SER A 21 -35.67 10.87 14.16
CA SER A 21 -35.05 9.56 13.91
C SER A 21 -33.72 9.58 13.15
N SER A 22 -33.00 8.47 13.30
CA SER A 22 -32.04 7.87 12.35
C SER A 22 -30.54 8.25 12.40
N ILE A 23 -29.73 7.19 12.31
CA ILE A 23 -28.30 7.13 11.93
C ILE A 23 -27.30 7.68 12.95
N THR A 24 -27.06 6.89 14.00
CA THR A 24 -25.77 6.89 14.72
C THR A 24 -24.84 5.89 14.05
N VAL A 25 -23.77 6.34 13.37
CA VAL A 25 -22.79 5.45 12.72
C VAL A 25 -21.86 4.84 13.76
N GLN A 26 -22.20 3.66 14.29
CA GLN A 26 -21.34 2.97 15.25
C GLN A 26 -20.19 2.23 14.55
N MET A 27 -19.09 2.94 14.32
CA MET A 27 -17.81 2.34 13.93
C MET A 27 -17.34 1.37 15.02
N ASN A 28 -17.25 0.07 14.71
CA ASN A 28 -16.61 -0.92 15.57
C ASN A 28 -15.45 -1.59 14.85
N CYS A 29 -14.23 -1.15 15.21
CA CYS A 29 -12.98 -1.78 14.81
C CYS A 29 -12.77 -3.13 15.52
N PHE A 30 -11.64 -3.80 15.24
CA PHE A 30 -11.25 -5.11 15.76
C PHE A 30 -12.03 -6.31 15.19
N SER A 31 -11.65 -6.68 13.95
CA SER A 31 -11.80 -8.03 13.41
C SER A 31 -10.95 -9.06 14.18
N ARG A 32 -11.29 -9.31 15.46
CA ARG A 32 -10.68 -10.36 16.30
C ARG A 32 -10.92 -11.73 15.67
N ARG A 33 -9.94 -12.19 14.88
CA ARG A 33 -9.89 -13.51 14.22
C ARG A 33 -9.74 -14.62 15.26
N PHE A 34 -10.81 -14.92 16.00
CA PHE A 34 -10.84 -15.98 17.00
C PHE A 34 -10.56 -17.32 16.35
N ARG A 35 -9.40 -17.90 16.70
CA ARG A 35 -8.96 -19.22 16.24
C ARG A 35 -9.70 -20.31 17.05
N ARG A 36 -11.00 -20.48 16.80
CA ARG A 36 -11.80 -21.54 17.44
C ARG A 36 -11.32 -22.92 16.95
N THR A 37 -10.60 -23.63 17.82
CA THR A 37 -10.35 -25.08 17.70
C THR A 37 -11.25 -25.81 18.68
N ALA A 38 -12.46 -26.15 18.23
CA ALA A 38 -13.41 -26.99 18.97
C ALA A 38 -14.24 -27.79 17.95
N PRO A 39 -14.43 -29.12 18.13
CA PRO A 39 -15.21 -29.93 17.21
C PRO A 39 -16.71 -29.77 17.47
N THR A 40 -17.43 -29.08 16.59
CA THR A 40 -18.89 -29.02 16.63
C THR A 40 -19.49 -30.20 15.86
N SER A 41 -20.10 -31.14 16.58
CA SER A 41 -20.82 -32.27 16.01
C SER A 41 -22.11 -31.85 15.29
N GLY A 42 -22.30 -32.33 14.06
CA GLY A 42 -23.62 -32.60 13.47
C GLY A 42 -24.62 -31.44 13.36
N SER A 43 -24.46 -30.58 12.35
CA SER A 43 -25.60 -29.91 11.73
C SER A 43 -25.34 -29.64 10.26
N SER A 44 -26.13 -30.26 9.38
CA SER A 44 -25.96 -30.16 7.92
C SER A 44 -26.61 -28.89 7.36
N LYS A 45 -26.01 -27.74 7.65
CA LYS A 45 -26.12 -26.56 6.79
C LYS A 45 -24.72 -26.23 6.31
N SER A 46 -24.48 -26.47 5.02
CA SER A 46 -23.32 -25.90 4.33
C SER A 46 -23.45 -24.38 4.36
N GLU A 47 -22.79 -23.75 5.34
CA GLU A 47 -22.57 -22.32 5.35
C GLU A 47 -21.81 -21.99 4.06
N LEU A 48 -22.54 -21.47 3.07
CA LEU A 48 -22.05 -21.25 1.71
C LEU A 48 -21.04 -20.11 1.74
N VAL A 49 -19.79 -20.46 2.06
CA VAL A 49 -18.63 -19.57 1.99
C VAL A 49 -18.68 -18.92 0.61
N PRO A 50 -18.93 -17.61 0.51
CA PRO A 50 -19.36 -17.01 -0.75
C PRO A 50 -18.29 -17.23 -1.80
N PHE A 51 -18.73 -17.78 -2.94
CA PHE A 51 -17.92 -18.18 -4.09
C PHE A 51 -17.05 -17.01 -4.59
N ARG A 52 -15.82 -16.89 -4.04
CA ARG A 52 -14.92 -15.78 -4.33
C ARG A 52 -14.34 -15.90 -5.75
N THR A 53 -14.76 -15.00 -6.63
CA THR A 53 -14.21 -14.82 -7.97
C THR A 53 -12.70 -14.60 -7.93
N PRO A 54 -11.93 -15.21 -8.85
CA PRO A 54 -10.50 -14.95 -8.98
C PRO A 54 -10.18 -13.50 -9.30
N ARG A 55 -9.14 -12.99 -8.63
CA ARG A 55 -8.64 -11.62 -8.74
C ARG A 55 -7.69 -11.52 -9.93
N ILE A 56 -8.17 -10.98 -11.05
CA ILE A 56 -7.42 -10.87 -12.31
C ILE A 56 -6.20 -9.96 -12.13
N ASN A 57 -6.36 -8.80 -11.51
CA ASN A 57 -5.28 -7.84 -11.28
C ASN A 57 -5.62 -6.88 -10.12
N GLY A 58 -4.82 -5.82 -9.94
CA GLY A 58 -4.98 -4.85 -8.87
C GLY A 58 -6.20 -3.93 -8.99
N TRP A 59 -6.88 -3.94 -10.15
CA TRP A 59 -8.12 -3.19 -10.39
C TRP A 59 -9.39 -3.99 -10.09
N SER A 60 -9.27 -5.29 -9.77
CA SER A 60 -10.44 -6.13 -9.48
C SER A 60 -11.12 -5.72 -8.16
N TRP A 61 -12.45 -5.70 -8.12
CA TRP A 61 -13.20 -5.31 -6.93
C TRP A 61 -13.24 -6.40 -5.84
N PRO A 62 -13.30 -6.03 -4.55
CA PRO A 62 -13.12 -4.67 -4.02
C PRO A 62 -11.64 -4.22 -4.03
N PRO A 63 -11.37 -2.91 -4.04
CA PRO A 63 -10.04 -2.37 -3.76
C PRO A 63 -9.61 -2.68 -2.32
N GLN A 64 -8.31 -2.78 -2.07
CA GLN A 64 -7.75 -2.86 -0.71
C GLN A 64 -7.66 -1.44 -0.12
N PRO A 65 -8.00 -1.21 1.17
CA PRO A 65 -7.86 0.11 1.79
C PRO A 65 -6.44 0.67 1.70
N LEU A 66 -5.41 -0.18 1.80
CA LEU A 66 -4.00 0.22 1.66
C LEU A 66 -3.65 0.71 0.24
N GLN A 67 -4.30 0.17 -0.80
CA GLN A 67 -4.14 0.67 -2.17
C GLN A 67 -4.65 2.11 -2.31
N VAL A 68 -5.81 2.40 -1.71
CA VAL A 68 -6.39 3.76 -1.70
C VAL A 68 -5.53 4.73 -0.88
N VAL A 69 -5.02 4.30 0.29
CA VAL A 69 -4.06 5.09 1.07
C VAL A 69 -2.80 5.39 0.26
N GLY A 70 -2.26 4.41 -0.47
CA GLY A 70 -1.12 4.59 -1.37
C GLY A 70 -1.37 5.65 -2.45
N TRP A 71 -2.55 5.66 -3.07
CA TRP A 71 -2.94 6.68 -4.04
C TRP A 71 -3.05 8.09 -3.41
N VAL A 72 -3.68 8.20 -2.24
CA VAL A 72 -3.80 9.49 -1.52
C VAL A 72 -2.43 10.04 -1.13
N VAL A 73 -1.53 9.19 -0.62
CA VAL A 73 -0.14 9.60 -0.29
C VAL A 73 0.62 10.00 -1.55
N TYR A 74 0.52 9.26 -2.65
CA TYR A 74 1.16 9.63 -3.92
C TYR A 74 0.68 10.99 -4.45
N ILE A 75 -0.63 11.22 -4.46
CA ILE A 75 -1.23 12.49 -4.90
C ILE A 75 -0.79 13.64 -3.99
N TYR A 76 -0.83 13.45 -2.67
CA TYR A 76 -0.33 14.43 -1.70
C TYR A 76 1.13 14.80 -1.96
N LEU A 77 2.02 13.80 -2.04
CA LEU A 77 3.46 14.01 -2.27
C LEU A 77 3.73 14.69 -3.63
N ALA A 78 2.98 14.35 -4.67
CA ALA A 78 3.11 15.01 -5.97
C ALA A 78 2.66 16.49 -5.91
N VAL A 79 1.52 16.78 -5.27
CA VAL A 79 0.98 18.15 -5.16
C VAL A 79 1.90 19.05 -4.33
N VAL A 80 2.42 18.58 -3.18
CA VAL A 80 3.36 19.40 -2.38
C VAL A 80 4.74 19.49 -3.05
N SER A 81 5.21 18.45 -3.73
CA SER A 81 6.48 18.46 -4.47
C SER A 81 6.44 19.49 -5.61
N PHE A 82 5.56 19.31 -6.60
CA PHE A 82 5.56 20.11 -7.83
C PHE A 82 4.79 21.43 -7.70
N GLY A 83 3.82 21.51 -6.78
CA GLY A 83 3.05 22.73 -6.55
C GLY A 83 3.66 23.68 -5.52
N ILE A 84 4.43 23.17 -4.54
CA ILE A 84 4.84 23.98 -3.38
C ILE A 84 6.36 24.07 -3.26
N PHE A 85 7.06 22.93 -3.15
CA PHE A 85 8.49 22.96 -2.83
C PHE A 85 9.39 23.18 -4.06
N ILE A 86 9.15 22.49 -5.18
CA ILE A 86 9.97 22.65 -6.40
C ILE A 86 9.91 24.08 -6.98
N PRO A 87 8.76 24.80 -7.01
CA PRO A 87 8.72 26.19 -7.49
C PRO A 87 9.50 27.21 -6.64
N LEU A 88 9.90 26.86 -5.41
CA LEU A 88 10.74 27.69 -4.54
C LEU A 88 12.25 27.43 -4.74
N LEU A 89 12.64 26.49 -5.59
CA LEU A 89 14.04 26.17 -5.85
C LEU A 89 14.69 27.20 -6.79
N PRO A 90 15.86 27.78 -6.43
CA PRO A 90 16.58 28.67 -7.33
C PRO A 90 17.22 27.90 -8.50
N ARG A 91 17.46 28.61 -9.61
CA ARG A 91 17.92 28.04 -10.90
C ARG A 91 19.04 26.98 -10.84
N PRO A 92 20.06 27.05 -9.97
CA PRO A 92 21.08 25.98 -9.86
C PRO A 92 20.50 24.60 -9.52
N TRP A 93 19.35 24.55 -8.84
CA TRP A 93 18.68 23.31 -8.42
C TRP A 93 17.75 22.71 -9.48
N ASN A 94 17.63 23.31 -10.68
CA ASN A 94 16.79 22.80 -11.78
C ASN A 94 17.02 21.32 -12.09
N ALA A 95 18.27 20.83 -11.99
CA ALA A 95 18.59 19.42 -12.18
C ALA A 95 17.85 18.49 -11.19
N MET A 96 17.74 18.90 -9.92
CA MET A 96 17.01 18.14 -8.89
C MET A 96 15.50 18.16 -9.15
N SER A 97 14.97 19.27 -9.67
CA SER A 97 13.57 19.38 -10.14
C SER A 97 13.27 18.40 -11.28
N TYR A 98 14.16 18.30 -12.27
CA TYR A 98 14.00 17.35 -13.38
C TYR A 98 14.13 15.89 -12.92
N ILE A 99 15.11 15.56 -12.06
CA ILE A 99 15.26 14.21 -11.49
C ILE A 99 14.03 13.83 -10.66
N SER A 100 13.49 14.76 -9.88
CA SER A 100 12.23 14.57 -9.14
C SER A 100 11.06 14.31 -10.09
N GLY A 101 10.88 15.11 -11.15
CA GLY A 101 9.86 14.88 -12.18
C GLY A 101 9.95 13.51 -12.84
N ILE A 102 11.15 13.11 -13.26
CA ILE A 102 11.41 11.80 -13.89
C ILE A 102 11.13 10.66 -12.90
N SER A 103 11.52 10.77 -11.63
CA SER A 103 11.30 9.70 -10.64
C SER A 103 9.82 9.51 -10.29
N PHE A 104 9.05 10.59 -10.13
CA PHE A 104 7.59 10.51 -9.94
C PHE A 104 6.88 9.91 -11.17
N LEU A 105 7.21 10.35 -12.38
CA LEU A 105 6.62 9.80 -13.62
C LEU A 105 6.98 8.32 -13.81
N LEU A 106 8.24 7.94 -13.58
CA LEU A 106 8.69 6.55 -13.64
C LEU A 106 7.95 5.69 -12.62
N HIS A 107 7.77 6.17 -11.39
CA HIS A 107 6.98 5.49 -10.37
C HIS A 107 5.53 5.31 -10.82
N PHE A 108 4.88 6.38 -11.31
CA PHE A 108 3.50 6.33 -11.79
C PHE A 108 3.29 5.25 -12.86
N PHE A 109 4.04 5.31 -13.97
CA PHE A 109 3.87 4.36 -15.07
C PHE A 109 4.22 2.91 -14.67
N THR A 110 5.25 2.69 -13.85
CA THR A 110 5.63 1.34 -13.41
C THR A 110 4.70 0.78 -12.33
N ASN A 111 4.14 1.61 -11.46
CA ASN A 111 3.08 1.22 -10.53
C ASN A 111 1.81 0.81 -11.30
N ILE A 112 1.33 1.65 -12.22
CA ILE A 112 0.18 1.35 -13.08
C ILE A 112 0.40 0.05 -13.87
N ALA A 113 1.59 -0.17 -14.46
CA ALA A 113 1.92 -1.43 -15.12
C ALA A 113 1.85 -2.63 -14.17
N THR A 114 2.43 -2.51 -12.97
CA THR A 114 2.45 -3.58 -11.94
C THR A 114 1.06 -3.98 -11.46
N VAL A 115 0.18 -3.00 -11.27
CA VAL A 115 -1.22 -3.15 -10.84
C VAL A 115 -2.09 -3.71 -11.97
N THR A 116 -1.81 -3.35 -13.23
CA THR A 116 -2.62 -3.73 -14.40
C THR A 116 -2.31 -5.13 -14.93
N ILE A 117 -1.03 -5.52 -14.97
CA ILE A 117 -0.59 -6.83 -15.49
C ILE A 117 -1.19 -7.95 -14.63
N ASP A 118 -1.83 -8.93 -15.28
CA ASP A 118 -2.23 -10.18 -14.64
C ASP A 118 -1.01 -11.07 -14.35
N PRO A 119 -0.67 -11.33 -13.07
CA PRO A 119 0.44 -12.18 -12.67
C PRO A 119 0.14 -13.69 -12.76
N ALA A 120 -1.06 -14.11 -13.21
CA ALA A 120 -1.44 -15.53 -13.23
C ALA A 120 -0.46 -16.40 -14.05
N ASP A 121 -0.47 -17.71 -13.77
CA ASP A 121 0.19 -18.69 -14.63
C ASP A 121 -0.39 -18.68 -16.06
N ALA A 122 0.41 -19.07 -17.05
CA ALA A 122 0.00 -19.12 -18.45
C ALA A 122 -1.18 -20.08 -18.70
N THR A 123 -1.22 -21.22 -18.00
CA THR A 123 -2.29 -22.21 -18.11
C THR A 123 -3.62 -21.72 -17.52
N VAL A 124 -3.55 -20.93 -16.44
CA VAL A 124 -4.74 -20.25 -15.88
C VAL A 124 -5.31 -19.25 -16.89
N ARG A 125 -4.47 -18.39 -17.49
CA ARG A 125 -4.94 -17.45 -18.52
C ARG A 125 -5.51 -18.13 -19.77
N ALA A 126 -5.07 -19.34 -20.10
CA ALA A 126 -5.59 -20.09 -21.23
C ALA A 126 -7.04 -20.61 -21.00
N LYS A 127 -7.50 -20.70 -19.75
CA LYS A 127 -8.89 -21.09 -19.45
C LYS A 127 -9.85 -19.93 -19.74
N LYS A 128 -10.68 -20.10 -20.78
CA LYS A 128 -11.73 -19.16 -21.24
C LYS A 128 -12.59 -18.55 -20.11
N ASN A 129 -12.89 -19.35 -19.08
CA ASN A 129 -13.77 -18.97 -17.97
C ASN A 129 -13.02 -18.91 -16.61
N TYR A 130 -11.70 -18.64 -16.56
CA TYR A 130 -10.97 -18.67 -15.28
C TYR A 130 -11.44 -17.60 -14.27
N SER A 131 -12.14 -16.55 -14.71
CA SER A 131 -12.78 -15.54 -13.87
C SER A 131 -14.02 -16.07 -13.11
N SER A 132 -14.54 -17.25 -13.45
CA SER A 132 -15.61 -17.91 -12.70
C SER A 132 -15.13 -18.32 -11.29
N PRO A 133 -16.00 -18.35 -10.28
CA PRO A 133 -15.60 -18.78 -8.93
C PRO A 133 -15.07 -20.21 -8.89
N LEU A 134 -14.04 -20.43 -8.08
CA LEU A 134 -13.43 -21.76 -7.90
C LEU A 134 -14.26 -22.63 -6.94
N PRO A 135 -14.22 -23.97 -7.09
CA PRO A 135 -14.82 -24.90 -6.13
C PRO A 135 -14.21 -24.78 -4.73
N LEU A 136 -14.95 -25.22 -3.70
CA LEU A 136 -14.43 -25.29 -2.34
C LEU A 136 -13.33 -26.36 -2.25
N PHE A 137 -12.18 -26.04 -1.65
CA PHE A 137 -11.09 -27.02 -1.49
C PHE A 137 -11.40 -28.06 -0.41
N ASP A 138 -11.63 -29.30 -0.83
CA ASP A 138 -11.94 -30.43 0.05
C ASP A 138 -10.66 -31.11 0.56
N LYS A 139 -10.27 -30.75 1.79
CA LYS A 139 -9.10 -31.31 2.48
C LYS A 139 -9.22 -32.79 2.83
N ALA A 140 -10.42 -33.39 2.82
CA ALA A 140 -10.59 -34.82 3.04
C ALA A 140 -10.22 -35.63 1.79
N LYS A 141 -10.31 -35.02 0.60
CA LYS A 141 -9.88 -35.62 -0.67
C LYS A 141 -8.41 -35.36 -0.98
N GLN A 142 -7.90 -34.16 -0.66
CA GLN A 142 -6.56 -33.71 -1.08
C GLN A 142 -5.84 -32.94 0.03
N ALA A 143 -4.64 -33.40 0.39
CA ALA A 143 -3.84 -32.75 1.44
C ALA A 143 -3.29 -31.37 1.01
N HIS A 144 -3.07 -31.16 -0.29
CA HIS A 144 -2.41 -29.97 -0.85
C HIS A 144 -3.16 -29.44 -2.07
N VAL A 145 -3.24 -28.10 -2.19
CA VAL A 145 -3.91 -27.39 -3.30
C VAL A 145 -3.19 -27.60 -4.64
N ILE A 146 -1.88 -27.84 -4.59
CA ILE A 146 -1.05 -28.28 -5.71
C ILE A 146 -0.39 -29.59 -5.31
N GLN A 147 -0.51 -30.62 -6.14
CA GLN A 147 0.18 -31.90 -6.02
C GLN A 147 0.59 -32.37 -7.42
N ASP A 148 1.75 -33.02 -7.55
CA ASP A 148 2.21 -33.63 -8.81
C ASP A 148 2.14 -32.70 -10.04
N LEU A 149 2.49 -31.42 -9.82
CA LEU A 149 2.41 -30.32 -10.79
C LEU A 149 1.00 -30.04 -11.35
N HIS A 150 -0.06 -30.39 -10.62
CA HIS A 150 -1.44 -30.02 -10.91
C HIS A 150 -2.06 -29.22 -9.75
N CYS A 151 -2.79 -28.15 -10.05
CA CYS A 151 -3.56 -27.37 -9.08
C CYS A 151 -5.05 -27.68 -9.15
N TYR A 152 -5.58 -28.43 -8.18
CA TYR A 152 -6.98 -28.88 -8.20
C TYR A 152 -8.01 -27.78 -7.96
N LEU A 153 -7.62 -26.63 -7.39
CA LEU A 153 -8.51 -25.47 -7.26
C LEU A 153 -8.72 -24.75 -8.60
N CYS A 154 -7.66 -24.61 -9.39
CA CYS A 154 -7.73 -23.99 -10.72
C CYS A 154 -8.01 -25.02 -11.83
N ASP A 155 -7.90 -26.31 -11.51
CA ASP A 155 -7.98 -27.45 -12.43
C ASP A 155 -7.03 -27.27 -13.64
N VAL A 156 -5.73 -27.07 -13.36
CA VAL A 156 -4.69 -26.91 -14.38
C VAL A 156 -3.37 -27.54 -13.96
N ASN A 157 -2.65 -28.09 -14.93
CA ASN A 157 -1.24 -28.45 -14.77
C ASN A 157 -0.40 -27.17 -14.75
N VAL A 158 0.61 -27.09 -13.86
CA VAL A 158 1.35 -25.87 -13.54
C VAL A 158 2.85 -26.12 -13.46
N GLY A 159 3.66 -25.11 -13.77
CA GLY A 159 5.12 -25.22 -13.67
C GLY A 159 5.64 -25.38 -12.23
N PRO A 160 6.85 -25.93 -12.01
CA PRO A 160 7.42 -26.19 -10.68
C PRO A 160 7.73 -24.93 -9.85
N ARG A 161 7.55 -23.74 -10.41
CA ARG A 161 7.74 -22.43 -9.75
C ARG A 161 6.41 -21.71 -9.48
N VAL A 162 5.28 -22.40 -9.67
CA VAL A 162 3.93 -21.86 -9.49
C VAL A 162 3.45 -22.12 -8.06
N LYS A 163 2.77 -21.13 -7.47
CA LYS A 163 2.05 -21.28 -6.19
C LYS A 163 0.61 -20.79 -6.37
N HIS A 164 -0.33 -21.36 -5.62
CA HIS A 164 -1.73 -20.89 -5.58
C HIS A 164 -1.90 -19.82 -4.49
N CYS A 165 -2.34 -18.62 -4.86
CA CYS A 165 -2.65 -17.56 -3.91
C CYS A 165 -4.12 -17.58 -3.50
N GLY A 166 -4.42 -18.08 -2.30
CA GLY A 166 -5.78 -18.15 -1.74
C GLY A 166 -6.40 -16.80 -1.33
N ILE A 167 -5.72 -15.67 -1.58
CA ILE A 167 -6.31 -14.32 -1.50
C ILE A 167 -6.83 -13.89 -2.87
N CYS A 168 -6.11 -14.26 -3.95
CA CYS A 168 -6.48 -13.98 -5.32
C CYS A 168 -7.26 -15.11 -6.01
N ASN A 169 -7.41 -16.27 -5.36
CA ASN A 169 -7.98 -17.51 -5.91
C ASN A 169 -7.40 -17.86 -7.29
N LYS A 170 -6.06 -17.86 -7.43
CA LYS A 170 -5.39 -18.27 -8.68
C LYS A 170 -3.96 -18.73 -8.49
N CYS A 171 -3.48 -19.53 -9.44
CA CYS A 171 -2.06 -19.85 -9.59
C CYS A 171 -1.28 -18.69 -10.23
N VAL A 172 -0.07 -18.44 -9.74
CA VAL A 172 0.84 -17.38 -10.18
C VAL A 172 2.22 -17.99 -10.42
N GLU A 173 2.79 -17.74 -11.61
CA GLU A 173 4.13 -18.19 -11.96
C GLU A 173 5.20 -17.34 -11.26
N GLY A 174 6.18 -17.99 -10.61
CA GLY A 174 7.21 -17.29 -9.86
C GLY A 174 6.63 -16.45 -8.72
N PHE A 175 5.57 -16.93 -8.06
CA PHE A 175 4.92 -16.21 -6.97
C PHE A 175 5.91 -15.90 -5.85
N ASP A 176 6.03 -14.60 -5.57
CA ASP A 176 6.78 -14.09 -4.44
C ASP A 176 5.82 -13.79 -3.28
N HIS A 177 4.92 -12.80 -3.43
CA HIS A 177 3.96 -12.42 -2.41
C HIS A 177 2.63 -11.87 -2.98
N HIS A 178 1.63 -11.71 -2.11
CA HIS A 178 0.45 -10.89 -2.38
C HIS A 178 0.60 -9.53 -1.69
N CYS A 179 0.45 -8.44 -2.43
CA CYS A 179 0.61 -7.07 -1.94
C CYS A 179 -0.75 -6.39 -1.87
N LYS A 180 -1.20 -6.00 -0.68
CA LYS A 180 -2.46 -5.26 -0.46
C LYS A 180 -2.34 -3.82 -0.98
N TRP A 181 -1.15 -3.20 -0.89
CA TRP A 181 -0.89 -1.85 -1.46
C TRP A 181 -1.08 -1.80 -2.98
N LEU A 182 -0.81 -2.90 -3.68
CA LEU A 182 -1.01 -3.04 -5.13
C LEU A 182 -2.29 -3.84 -5.47
N ASN A 183 -2.98 -4.35 -4.44
CA ASN A 183 -4.16 -5.21 -4.52
C ASN A 183 -4.00 -6.41 -5.48
N THR A 184 -2.79 -6.95 -5.62
CA THR A 184 -2.45 -7.99 -6.61
C THR A 184 -1.32 -8.89 -6.10
N CYS A 185 -1.02 -9.98 -6.82
CA CYS A 185 0.18 -10.77 -6.57
C CYS A 185 1.38 -10.13 -7.29
N VAL A 186 2.55 -10.18 -6.66
CA VAL A 186 3.83 -10.00 -7.32
C VAL A 186 4.35 -11.37 -7.73
N GLY A 187 4.60 -11.54 -9.02
CA GLY A 187 5.11 -12.77 -9.63
C GLY A 187 5.87 -12.46 -10.92
N GLN A 188 6.33 -13.49 -11.62
CA GLN A 188 7.31 -13.35 -12.71
C GLN A 188 6.96 -12.30 -13.78
N ARG A 189 5.66 -12.13 -14.09
CA ARG A 189 5.18 -11.22 -15.15
C ARG A 189 5.16 -9.74 -14.76
N ASN A 190 5.07 -9.41 -13.47
CA ASN A 190 5.04 -8.01 -12.98
C ASN A 190 6.20 -7.66 -12.03
N TYR A 191 7.05 -8.62 -11.63
CA TYR A 191 8.18 -8.41 -10.73
C TYR A 191 9.14 -7.29 -11.18
N TRP A 192 9.43 -7.18 -12.48
CA TRP A 192 10.31 -6.12 -12.98
C TRP A 192 9.71 -4.72 -12.79
N PHE A 193 8.45 -4.53 -13.18
CA PHE A 193 7.73 -3.27 -12.99
C PHE A 193 7.58 -2.93 -11.50
N PHE A 194 7.33 -3.93 -10.65
CA PHE A 194 7.28 -3.79 -9.20
C PHE A 194 8.63 -3.29 -8.64
N PHE A 195 9.74 -3.89 -9.08
CA PHE A 195 11.08 -3.51 -8.61
C PHE A 195 11.47 -2.10 -9.07
N VAL A 196 11.18 -1.72 -10.32
CA VAL A 196 11.42 -0.35 -10.79
C VAL A 196 10.50 0.66 -10.09
N ALA A 197 9.24 0.30 -9.80
CA ALA A 197 8.33 1.14 -9.00
C ALA A 197 8.86 1.36 -7.57
N LEU A 198 9.47 0.34 -6.95
CA LEU A 198 10.08 0.44 -5.63
C LEU A 198 11.31 1.35 -5.62
N ILE A 199 12.25 1.17 -6.57
CA ILE A 199 13.45 2.01 -6.67
C ILE A 199 13.10 3.47 -7.01
N SER A 200 12.15 3.70 -7.92
CA SER A 200 11.68 5.05 -8.26
C SER A 200 10.92 5.73 -7.11
N ALA A 201 10.17 4.99 -6.29
CA ALA A 201 9.56 5.52 -5.07
C ALA A 201 10.62 6.01 -4.06
N ILE A 202 11.64 5.19 -3.80
CA ILE A 202 12.75 5.55 -2.90
C ILE A 202 13.47 6.80 -3.42
N LEU A 203 13.76 6.86 -4.72
CA LEU A 203 14.40 8.02 -5.35
C LEU A 203 13.54 9.29 -5.23
N ALA A 204 12.24 9.20 -5.53
CA ALA A 204 11.31 10.33 -5.47
C ALA A 204 11.19 10.91 -4.06
N VAL A 205 11.03 10.04 -3.05
CA VAL A 205 10.90 10.45 -1.64
C VAL A 205 12.23 10.98 -1.09
N PHE A 206 13.36 10.39 -1.46
CA PHE A 206 14.70 10.88 -1.08
C PHE A 206 14.98 12.27 -1.67
N MET A 207 14.70 12.48 -2.96
CA MET A 207 14.87 13.78 -3.63
C MET A 207 13.98 14.86 -3.02
N LEU A 208 12.70 14.55 -2.76
CA LEU A 208 11.78 15.47 -2.07
C LEU A 208 12.26 15.82 -0.66
N THR A 209 12.83 14.86 0.07
CA THR A 209 13.41 15.09 1.40
C THR A 209 14.60 16.05 1.34
N ILE A 210 15.50 15.90 0.36
CA ILE A 210 16.62 16.83 0.14
C ILE A 210 16.11 18.24 -0.19
N VAL A 211 15.12 18.34 -1.08
CA VAL A 211 14.51 19.63 -1.48
C VAL A 211 13.90 20.35 -0.27
N ILE A 212 13.14 19.65 0.57
CA ILE A 212 12.53 20.26 1.76
C ILE A 212 13.59 20.65 2.81
N LEU A 213 14.64 19.84 3.00
CA LEU A 213 15.75 20.18 3.89
C LEU A 213 16.52 21.42 3.40
N PHE A 214 16.77 21.55 2.09
CA PHE A 214 17.37 22.75 1.51
C PHE A 214 16.50 23.98 1.74
N ILE A 215 15.19 23.89 1.45
CA ILE A 215 14.23 24.99 1.65
C ILE A 215 14.17 25.39 3.14
N PHE A 216 14.11 24.42 4.05
CA PHE A 216 14.12 24.68 5.49
C PHE A 216 15.40 25.42 5.92
N VAL A 217 16.57 25.02 5.43
CA VAL A 217 17.85 25.69 5.74
C VAL A 217 17.89 27.12 5.18
N GLN A 218 17.53 27.32 3.91
CA GLN A 218 17.54 28.67 3.32
C GLN A 218 16.50 29.60 3.95
N HIS A 219 15.35 29.09 4.39
CA HIS A 219 14.31 29.87 5.08
C HIS A 219 14.83 30.60 6.32
N TYR A 220 15.80 30.04 7.03
CA TYR A 220 16.43 30.65 8.21
C TYR A 220 17.76 31.36 7.94
N LEU A 221 18.49 30.99 6.88
CA LEU A 221 19.78 31.60 6.54
C LEU A 221 19.65 32.81 5.60
N ASP A 222 18.98 32.62 4.47
CA ASP A 222 18.70 33.66 3.47
C ASP A 222 17.44 33.29 2.66
N PRO A 223 16.25 33.78 3.07
CA PRO A 223 15.02 33.48 2.36
C PRO A 223 14.91 34.19 0.99
N HIS A 224 15.80 35.11 0.63
CA HIS A 224 15.80 35.74 -0.70
C HIS A 224 16.24 34.74 -1.78
N ILE A 225 17.08 33.76 -1.43
CA ILE A 225 17.49 32.65 -2.33
C ILE A 225 16.28 31.81 -2.78
N LEU A 226 15.20 31.76 -1.99
CA LEU A 226 13.96 31.04 -2.33
C LEU A 226 12.93 31.92 -3.05
N ARG A 227 13.05 33.25 -2.97
CA ARG A 227 12.13 34.23 -3.57
C ARG A 227 12.61 34.71 -4.95
N THR A 228 13.13 33.79 -5.77
CA THR A 228 13.73 34.10 -7.10
C THR A 228 12.75 34.05 -8.28
N ALA A 229 11.47 33.75 -8.02
CA ALA A 229 10.42 33.75 -9.04
C ALA A 229 9.91 35.18 -9.35
N PRO A 230 9.53 35.51 -10.60
CA PRO A 230 9.10 36.87 -10.96
C PRO A 230 7.91 37.42 -10.16
N GLN A 231 7.09 36.55 -9.58
CA GLN A 231 5.96 36.92 -8.71
C GLN A 231 6.39 37.57 -7.39
N PHE A 232 7.67 37.48 -7.01
CA PHE A 232 8.24 38.21 -5.86
C PHE A 232 8.97 39.51 -6.28
N ALA A 233 9.01 39.87 -7.58
CA ALA A 233 9.90 40.93 -8.08
C ALA A 233 9.31 42.35 -8.04
N SER A 234 8.09 42.51 -7.51
CA SER A 234 7.44 43.81 -7.30
C SER A 234 7.87 44.37 -5.94
N GLU A 235 8.50 45.56 -5.94
CA GLU A 235 8.94 46.21 -4.69
C GLU A 235 7.77 46.51 -3.74
N PHE A 236 6.58 46.75 -4.30
CA PHE A 236 5.33 46.94 -3.57
C PHE A 236 4.92 45.66 -2.82
N ASP A 237 5.01 44.50 -3.48
CA ASP A 237 4.69 43.21 -2.87
C ASP A 237 5.74 42.79 -1.84
N ILE A 238 7.04 43.04 -2.07
CA ILE A 238 8.09 42.79 -1.06
C ILE A 238 7.81 43.57 0.24
N PHE A 239 7.31 44.80 0.13
CA PHE A 239 6.95 45.64 1.28
C PHE A 239 5.63 45.20 1.96
N LEU A 240 4.62 44.81 1.19
CA LEU A 240 3.28 44.45 1.71
C LEU A 240 3.14 43.01 2.23
N LEU A 241 3.75 42.04 1.55
CA LEU A 241 3.76 40.63 1.97
C LEU A 241 4.50 40.44 3.30
N GLY A 242 5.50 41.28 3.55
CA GLY A 242 6.41 41.16 4.69
C GLY A 242 7.25 39.88 4.63
N ASN A 243 8.22 39.75 5.54
CA ASN A 243 9.09 38.56 5.55
C ASN A 243 8.36 37.28 5.98
N THR A 244 7.13 37.40 6.50
CA THR A 244 6.33 36.32 7.12
C THR A 244 5.42 35.57 6.14
N THR A 245 5.22 36.02 4.90
CA THR A 245 4.38 35.33 3.90
C THR A 245 5.18 34.81 2.69
N TRP A 246 4.55 33.90 1.97
CA TRP A 246 5.13 33.07 0.91
C TRP A 246 4.07 32.80 -0.17
N LEU A 247 4.49 32.77 -1.43
CA LEU A 247 3.64 32.37 -2.55
C LEU A 247 3.92 30.91 -2.95
N VAL A 248 2.86 30.14 -3.13
CA VAL A 248 2.90 28.73 -3.57
C VAL A 248 2.06 28.52 -4.84
N PHE A 249 2.16 27.35 -5.47
CA PHE A 249 1.55 27.02 -6.78
C PHE A 249 2.01 27.93 -7.95
N LEU A 250 3.23 28.47 -7.82
CA LEU A 250 3.91 29.23 -8.86
C LEU A 250 4.29 28.34 -10.06
N PRO A 251 4.21 28.83 -11.32
CA PRO A 251 3.66 30.13 -11.73
C PRO A 251 2.14 30.09 -12.01
N LEU A 252 1.49 28.92 -11.92
CA LEU A 252 0.18 28.64 -12.51
C LEU A 252 -1.00 29.31 -11.77
N ALA A 253 -0.97 29.32 -10.44
CA ALA A 253 -2.02 29.89 -9.62
C ALA A 253 -1.44 30.34 -8.27
N PRO A 254 -0.78 31.51 -8.19
CA PRO A 254 -0.16 31.99 -6.95
C PRO A 254 -1.16 32.04 -5.80
N VAL A 255 -0.86 31.33 -4.70
CA VAL A 255 -1.63 31.36 -3.45
C VAL A 255 -0.72 31.78 -2.31
N GLU A 256 -1.20 32.69 -1.47
CA GLU A 256 -0.50 33.14 -0.27
C GLU A 256 -0.54 32.09 0.85
N THR A 257 0.56 31.96 1.58
CA THR A 257 0.64 31.19 2.82
C THR A 257 1.60 31.86 3.81
N SER A 258 1.45 31.55 5.10
CA SER A 258 2.37 32.04 6.13
C SER A 258 3.62 31.16 6.23
N SER A 259 4.72 31.74 6.69
CA SER A 259 5.95 31.03 7.07
C SER A 259 5.65 29.84 7.98
N ALA A 260 4.79 30.03 9.00
CA ALA A 260 4.36 28.96 9.90
C ALA A 260 3.57 27.85 9.15
N GLY A 261 2.73 28.20 8.18
CA GLY A 261 2.01 27.24 7.33
C GLY A 261 2.96 26.42 6.45
N LEU A 262 3.90 27.09 5.76
CA LEU A 262 4.91 26.45 4.92
C LEU A 262 5.81 25.49 5.74
N LEU A 263 6.28 25.93 6.92
CA LEU A 263 7.11 25.12 7.81
C LEU A 263 6.34 23.94 8.42
N THR A 264 5.06 24.13 8.78
CA THR A 264 4.19 23.05 9.27
C THR A 264 3.96 22.01 8.18
N LEU A 265 3.71 22.44 6.94
CA LEU A 265 3.54 21.53 5.81
C LEU A 265 4.84 20.80 5.47
N ALA A 266 5.99 21.48 5.53
CA ALA A 266 7.31 20.87 5.38
C ALA A 266 7.56 19.77 6.42
N PHE A 267 7.27 20.04 7.70
CA PHE A 267 7.40 19.05 8.77
C PHE A 267 6.50 17.82 8.57
N ILE A 268 5.22 18.03 8.23
CA ILE A 268 4.28 16.93 7.93
C ILE A 268 4.76 16.13 6.72
N THR A 269 5.22 16.80 5.65
CA THR A 269 5.73 16.13 4.45
C THR A 269 6.97 15.30 4.77
N VAL A 270 7.93 15.83 5.54
CA VAL A 270 9.12 15.08 5.98
C VAL A 270 8.76 13.87 6.83
N LEU A 271 7.77 13.97 7.73
CA LEU A 271 7.30 12.83 8.51
C LEU A 271 6.70 11.74 7.62
N VAL A 272 5.89 12.10 6.62
CA VAL A 272 5.36 11.15 5.61
C VAL A 272 6.51 10.54 4.79
N CYS A 273 7.47 11.35 4.35
CA CYS A 273 8.65 10.87 3.62
C CYS A 273 9.48 9.86 4.43
N VAL A 274 9.70 10.11 5.73
CA VAL A 274 10.41 9.17 6.61
C VAL A 274 9.66 7.85 6.74
N VAL A 275 8.33 7.87 6.92
CA VAL A 275 7.52 6.64 6.97
C VAL A 275 7.58 5.88 5.64
N CYS A 276 7.46 6.57 4.50
CA CYS A 276 7.62 5.98 3.17
C CYS A 276 9.01 5.36 2.97
N MET A 277 10.09 6.06 3.33
CA MET A 277 11.46 5.55 3.24
C MET A 277 11.65 4.30 4.10
N LEU A 278 11.17 4.28 5.33
CA LEU A 278 11.28 3.11 6.20
C LEU A 278 10.57 1.88 5.60
N LEU A 279 9.35 2.06 5.06
CA LEU A 279 8.60 0.98 4.41
C LEU A 279 9.29 0.49 3.13
N PHE A 280 9.71 1.39 2.24
CA PHE A 280 10.32 1.02 0.96
C PHE A 280 11.74 0.47 1.11
N CYS A 281 12.58 1.04 1.99
CA CYS A 281 13.92 0.52 2.26
C CYS A 281 13.88 -0.84 2.98
N HIS A 282 12.92 -1.07 3.89
CA HIS A 282 12.72 -2.40 4.49
C HIS A 282 12.31 -3.44 3.43
N LEU A 283 11.37 -3.09 2.56
CA LEU A 283 10.94 -3.95 1.45
C LEU A 283 12.11 -4.26 0.49
N LEU A 284 12.87 -3.24 0.08
CA LEU A 284 14.05 -3.42 -0.76
C LEU A 284 15.11 -4.30 -0.08
N GLY A 285 15.39 -4.08 1.20
CA GLY A 285 16.31 -4.90 1.99
C GLY A 285 15.89 -6.37 2.05
N PHE A 286 14.60 -6.65 2.21
CA PHE A 286 14.04 -8.00 2.15
C PHE A 286 14.24 -8.65 0.77
N HIS A 287 13.97 -7.94 -0.33
CA HIS A 287 14.21 -8.44 -1.69
C HIS A 287 15.71 -8.69 -1.96
N LEU A 288 16.60 -7.80 -1.52
CA LEU A 288 18.06 -7.98 -1.64
C LEU A 288 18.56 -9.19 -0.84
N TYR A 289 18.03 -9.39 0.37
CA TYR A 289 18.31 -10.57 1.20
C TYR A 289 17.86 -11.87 0.52
N LEU A 290 16.65 -11.90 -0.06
CA LEU A 290 16.18 -13.05 -0.84
C LEU A 290 17.03 -13.30 -2.09
N CYS A 291 17.45 -12.25 -2.81
CA CYS A 291 18.36 -12.38 -3.95
C CYS A 291 19.69 -13.02 -3.54
N LYS A 292 20.32 -12.55 -2.45
CA LYS A 292 21.58 -13.13 -1.94
C LYS A 292 21.42 -14.59 -1.48
N ARG A 293 20.37 -14.90 -0.73
CA ARG A 293 20.07 -16.30 -0.33
C ARG A 293 19.85 -17.22 -1.54
N ASN A 294 19.20 -16.72 -2.59
CA ASN A 294 18.94 -17.47 -3.82
C ASN A 294 20.17 -17.64 -4.72
N THR A 295 21.20 -16.79 -4.61
CA THR A 295 22.50 -17.06 -5.25
C THR A 295 23.32 -18.06 -4.44
N GLU A 296 23.34 -17.93 -3.10
CA GLU A 296 23.98 -18.89 -2.19
C GLU A 296 23.39 -20.31 -2.34
N SER A 297 22.06 -20.46 -2.47
CA SER A 297 21.43 -21.77 -2.67
C SER A 297 21.63 -22.36 -4.08
N LYS A 298 22.11 -21.57 -5.05
CA LYS A 298 22.48 -22.06 -6.38
C LYS A 298 23.91 -22.58 -6.44
N SER A 299 24.81 -22.06 -5.59
CA SER A 299 26.15 -22.62 -5.40
C SER A 299 26.19 -23.77 -4.38
N ALA A 300 25.28 -23.78 -3.40
CA ALA A 300 25.13 -24.86 -2.42
C ALA A 300 23.97 -25.83 -2.78
N SER A 301 24.21 -26.71 -3.75
CA SER A 301 23.20 -27.61 -4.34
C SER A 301 22.82 -28.84 -3.49
N THR A 302 22.49 -28.67 -2.20
CA THR A 302 21.89 -29.73 -1.37
C THR A 302 20.94 -29.23 -0.28
N CYS A 303 19.70 -29.74 -0.32
CA CYS A 303 18.73 -29.87 0.79
C CYS A 303 18.44 -28.66 1.72
N SER A 304 17.34 -27.93 1.46
CA SER A 304 16.24 -27.69 2.43
C SER A 304 15.20 -26.69 1.91
N SER A 305 14.11 -27.17 1.27
CA SER A 305 13.05 -26.30 0.73
C SER A 305 11.89 -26.02 1.69
N LYS A 306 11.70 -26.85 2.74
CA LYS A 306 10.48 -26.81 3.58
C LYS A 306 10.45 -25.71 4.66
N SER A 307 11.60 -25.13 5.03
CA SER A 307 11.65 -24.00 5.98
C SER A 307 11.38 -22.64 5.31
N TYR A 308 11.61 -22.55 3.99
CA TYR A 308 11.60 -21.31 3.23
C TYR A 308 10.22 -20.67 3.09
N THR A 309 9.16 -21.46 2.89
CA THR A 309 7.80 -20.94 2.67
C THR A 309 7.18 -20.31 3.92
N ARG A 310 7.40 -20.91 5.09
CA ARG A 310 6.74 -20.51 6.34
C ARG A 310 7.23 -19.18 6.90
N SER A 311 8.44 -18.74 6.53
CA SER A 311 8.93 -17.40 6.89
C SER A 311 8.35 -16.33 5.97
N GLN A 312 8.36 -16.53 4.65
CA GLN A 312 7.80 -15.56 3.68
C GLN A 312 6.35 -15.17 4.01
N GLU A 313 5.51 -16.13 4.41
CA GLU A 313 4.12 -15.88 4.80
C GLU A 313 3.97 -14.93 6.01
N VAL A 314 4.81 -15.09 7.05
CA VAL A 314 4.70 -14.28 8.28
C VAL A 314 5.20 -12.86 8.04
N TRP A 315 6.31 -12.67 7.32
CA TRP A 315 6.88 -11.35 7.08
C TRP A 315 6.06 -10.52 6.09
N ALA A 316 5.51 -11.14 5.04
CA ALA A 316 4.61 -10.45 4.10
C ALA A 316 3.34 -9.93 4.80
N LEU A 317 2.76 -10.69 5.76
CA LEU A 317 1.49 -10.35 6.40
C LEU A 317 1.46 -9.00 7.13
N PHE A 318 2.60 -8.53 7.65
CA PHE A 318 2.71 -7.29 8.44
C PHE A 318 2.88 -6.03 7.58
N PHE A 319 3.53 -6.11 6.42
CA PHE A 319 3.93 -4.93 5.63
C PHE A 319 3.39 -4.88 4.20
N CYS A 320 3.03 -6.03 3.60
CA CYS A 320 2.38 -6.11 2.30
C CYS A 320 0.89 -6.39 2.43
#